data_AF-A0AAV4IBZ4-F1
#
_entry.id   AF-A0AAV4IBZ4-F1
#
_cell.length_a   1.000
_cell.length_b   1.000
_cell.length_c   1.000
_cell.angle_alpha   90.00
_cell.angle_beta   90.00
_cell.angle_gamma   90.00
#
_symmetry.space_group_name_H-M   'P 1'
#
loop_
_entity.id
_entity.type
_entity.pdbx_description
1 polymer ?
#
loop_
_entity_poly.entity_id
_entity_poly.type
_entity_poly.pdbx_seq_one_letter_code
_entity_poly.pdbx_strand_id
1 'polypeptide(L)'
;MSIFFLLIFQCVGKSAGVVTTTRVTHATPAASYSHTPDRNWESDSLIPLAERACTDIASQLIYNNSDINVIMGGGRASFYGNEYVDEHADADNATRYFRRADGKNLIQGPGLCSAEARTRDLWATERGHYQLSYLSPQCCEEDECLFNQDNMMYEKQRDTTKEPSLAEMTAKAIQILKKNEKGFFLLVEGGRIDHGHHTSQASLALHDVVAFADAVEKATQLTSSSDTLIVVTADHSHTLAFSGYASRGNDILGINMVNKGMRLSGDGMPYTTLLYGNGPGYSLRRQNLTEVDTSKSRRGHGFIGSGSSEGILGLWD
;
A
#
# COMPACT_ATOMS: atom_id res chain seq x y z
N MET A 1 8.55 7.53 -25.71
CA MET A 1 7.21 6.93 -25.53
C MET A 1 7.40 5.69 -24.68
N SER A 2 7.21 5.80 -23.35
CA SER A 2 7.32 4.63 -22.47
C SER A 2 5.93 3.99 -22.43
N ILE A 3 5.71 2.95 -23.24
CA ILE A 3 4.46 2.18 -23.18
C ILE A 3 4.62 1.22 -22.00
N PHE A 4 3.75 1.32 -21.00
CA PHE A 4 3.79 0.45 -19.84
C PHE A 4 3.33 -0.96 -20.17
N PHE A 5 3.81 -1.92 -19.38
CA PHE A 5 3.48 -3.33 -19.53
C PHE A 5 1.96 -3.58 -19.49
N LEU A 6 1.23 -2.81 -18.67
CA LEU A 6 -0.23 -2.87 -18.60
C LEU A 6 -0.90 -2.49 -19.93
N LEU A 7 -0.47 -1.38 -20.55
CA LEU A 7 -0.99 -0.90 -21.84
C LEU A 7 -0.74 -1.91 -22.97
N ILE A 8 0.41 -2.62 -22.94
CA ILE A 8 0.71 -3.68 -23.92
C ILE A 8 -0.35 -4.79 -23.86
N PHE A 9 -0.79 -5.17 -22.66
CA PHE A 9 -1.78 -6.23 -22.47
C PHE A 9 -3.17 -5.80 -22.98
N GLN A 10 -3.54 -4.55 -22.72
CA GLN A 10 -4.79 -3.98 -23.25
C GLN A 10 -4.79 -3.93 -24.78
N CYS A 11 -3.66 -3.54 -25.41
CA CYS A 11 -3.54 -3.53 -26.87
C CYS A 11 -3.72 -4.91 -27.53
N VAL A 12 -3.45 -6.01 -26.82
CA VAL A 12 -3.70 -7.39 -27.30
C VAL A 12 -5.06 -7.94 -26.84
N GLY A 13 -5.92 -7.10 -26.25
CA GLY A 13 -7.27 -7.44 -25.81
C GLY A 13 -7.34 -8.24 -24.51
N LYS A 14 -6.25 -8.30 -23.74
CA LYS A 14 -6.27 -8.85 -22.37
C LYS A 14 -6.82 -7.81 -21.41
N SER A 15 -7.42 -8.27 -20.33
CA SER A 15 -7.88 -7.39 -19.25
C SER A 15 -6.72 -6.92 -18.38
N ALA A 16 -6.89 -5.79 -17.71
CA ALA A 16 -5.86 -5.21 -16.85
C ALA A 16 -6.44 -4.75 -15.52
N GLY A 17 -5.69 -4.92 -14.43
CA GLY A 17 -6.05 -4.39 -13.14
C GLY A 17 -4.88 -3.98 -12.26
N VAL A 18 -5.17 -3.10 -11.30
CA VAL A 18 -4.23 -2.60 -10.29
C VAL A 18 -4.90 -2.67 -8.92
N VAL A 19 -4.21 -3.27 -7.97
CA VAL A 19 -4.61 -3.39 -6.57
C VAL A 19 -3.48 -2.90 -5.69
N THR A 20 -3.75 -2.01 -4.75
CA THR A 20 -2.73 -1.50 -3.82
C THR A 20 -3.32 -1.15 -2.46
N THR A 21 -2.49 -1.18 -1.41
CA THR A 21 -2.81 -0.58 -0.10
C THR A 21 -2.51 0.92 -0.01
N THR A 22 -1.92 1.53 -1.04
CA THR A 22 -1.69 2.99 -1.10
C THR A 22 -2.85 3.72 -1.77
N ARG A 23 -2.70 5.04 -1.96
CA ARG A 23 -3.49 5.76 -2.96
C ARG A 23 -3.28 5.12 -4.33
N VAL A 24 -4.34 4.94 -5.12
CA VAL A 24 -4.21 4.41 -6.49
C VAL A 24 -3.41 5.32 -7.42
N THR A 25 -3.25 6.59 -7.03
CA THR A 25 -2.41 7.62 -7.67
C THR A 25 -0.97 7.65 -7.16
N HIS A 26 -0.61 6.80 -6.18
CA HIS A 26 0.75 6.69 -5.69
C HIS A 26 1.71 6.19 -6.78
N ALA A 27 3.02 6.36 -6.59
CA ALA A 27 4.01 6.12 -7.66
C ALA A 27 3.97 4.71 -8.27
N THR A 28 3.90 3.66 -7.45
CA THR A 28 3.88 2.27 -7.94
C THR A 28 2.66 1.95 -8.80
N PRO A 29 1.40 2.20 -8.36
CA PRO A 29 0.24 1.96 -9.22
C PRO A 29 0.23 2.94 -10.41
N ALA A 30 0.57 4.21 -10.21
CA ALA A 30 0.62 5.23 -11.25
C ALA A 30 1.62 4.90 -12.36
N ALA A 31 2.73 4.24 -12.04
CA ALA A 31 3.70 3.77 -13.01
C ALA A 31 3.14 2.68 -13.95
N SER A 32 1.92 2.17 -13.75
CA SER A 32 1.29 1.26 -14.70
C SER A 32 0.48 1.97 -15.79
N TYR A 33 0.09 3.24 -15.59
CA TYR A 33 -0.89 3.92 -16.45
C TYR A 33 -0.60 5.41 -16.74
N SER A 34 0.26 6.08 -15.98
CA SER A 34 0.45 7.54 -16.06
C SER A 34 1.85 7.94 -16.52
N HIS A 35 1.94 9.09 -17.17
CA HIS A 35 3.18 9.76 -17.55
C HIS A 35 3.23 11.12 -16.88
N THR A 36 4.09 11.28 -15.88
CA THR A 36 4.28 12.53 -15.15
C THR A 36 5.77 12.76 -14.89
N PRO A 37 6.27 14.01 -14.98
CA PRO A 37 7.65 14.33 -14.58
C PRO A 37 7.83 14.32 -13.06
N ASP A 38 6.75 14.44 -12.28
CA ASP A 38 6.77 14.41 -10.82
C ASP A 38 5.66 13.50 -10.28
N ARG A 39 6.06 12.53 -9.44
CA ARG A 39 5.14 11.58 -8.80
C ARG A 39 4.15 12.23 -7.85
N ASN A 40 4.43 13.44 -7.38
CA ASN A 40 3.58 14.16 -6.43
C ASN A 40 2.36 14.81 -7.09
N TRP A 41 2.30 14.84 -8.42
CA TRP A 41 1.19 15.45 -9.17
C TRP A 41 -0.03 14.51 -9.22
N GLU A 42 -0.43 14.00 -8.05
CA GLU A 42 -1.53 13.05 -7.89
C GLU A 42 -2.89 13.67 -8.21
N SER A 43 -3.04 14.99 -7.99
CA SER A 43 -4.20 15.80 -8.36
C SER A 43 -3.76 17.16 -8.93
N ASP A 44 -4.69 17.88 -9.56
CA ASP A 44 -4.42 19.17 -10.21
C ASP A 44 -3.91 20.25 -9.24
N SER A 45 -4.36 20.25 -7.98
CA SER A 45 -3.88 21.23 -7.00
C SER A 45 -2.41 21.02 -6.59
N LEU A 46 -1.86 19.83 -6.83
CA LEU A 46 -0.46 19.49 -6.55
C LEU A 46 0.47 19.84 -7.71
N ILE A 47 -0.06 20.26 -8.86
CA ILE A 47 0.73 20.73 -10.00
C ILE A 47 1.09 22.22 -9.80
N PRO A 48 2.39 22.58 -9.85
CA PRO A 48 2.82 23.98 -9.82
C PRO A 48 2.14 24.81 -10.92
N LEU A 49 1.84 26.08 -10.62
CA LEU A 49 1.15 26.98 -11.55
C LEU A 49 1.79 27.05 -12.94
N ALA A 50 3.13 27.03 -13.00
CA ALA A 50 3.90 27.08 -14.25
C ALA A 50 3.72 25.83 -15.13
N GLU A 51 3.32 24.69 -14.54
CA GLU A 51 3.26 23.38 -15.19
C GLU A 51 1.82 22.89 -15.39
N ARG A 52 0.81 23.75 -15.20
CA ARG A 52 -0.63 23.40 -15.35
C ARG A 52 -1.07 22.97 -16.75
N ALA A 53 -0.16 23.01 -17.73
CA ALA A 53 -0.38 22.36 -19.03
C ALA A 53 -0.32 20.82 -18.92
N CYS A 54 0.35 20.29 -17.89
CA CYS A 54 0.40 18.85 -17.60
C CYS A 54 -0.91 18.36 -16.96
N THR A 55 -1.21 17.08 -17.18
CA THR A 55 -2.38 16.41 -16.61
C THR A 55 -1.99 15.65 -15.35
N ASP A 56 -2.76 15.80 -14.27
CA ASP A 56 -2.53 15.09 -13.01
C ASP A 56 -2.79 13.58 -13.12
N ILE A 57 -2.17 12.79 -12.24
CA ILE A 57 -2.23 11.32 -12.27
C ILE A 57 -3.68 10.82 -12.16
N ALA A 58 -4.50 11.40 -11.27
CA ALA A 58 -5.91 11.01 -11.15
C ALA A 58 -6.67 11.24 -12.47
N SER A 59 -6.50 12.40 -13.10
CA SER A 59 -7.09 12.67 -14.43
C SER A 59 -6.60 11.71 -15.50
N GLN A 60 -5.30 11.36 -15.51
CA GLN A 60 -4.76 10.38 -16.47
C GLN A 60 -5.36 8.99 -16.27
N LEU A 61 -5.61 8.56 -15.03
CA LEU A 61 -6.28 7.30 -14.75
C LEU A 61 -7.67 7.26 -15.39
N ILE A 62 -8.46 8.32 -15.23
CA ILE A 62 -9.86 8.34 -15.66
C ILE A 62 -10.01 8.56 -17.16
N TYR A 63 -9.30 9.54 -17.71
CA TYR A 63 -9.54 9.99 -19.08
C TYR A 63 -8.65 9.32 -20.11
N ASN A 64 -7.43 8.91 -19.72
CA ASN A 64 -6.48 8.33 -20.66
C ASN A 64 -6.40 6.80 -20.56
N ASN A 65 -6.92 6.21 -19.47
CA ASN A 65 -6.80 4.78 -19.18
C ASN A 65 -8.14 4.16 -18.75
N SER A 66 -9.24 4.59 -19.37
CA SER A 66 -10.60 4.07 -19.13
C SER A 66 -10.77 2.58 -19.40
N ASP A 67 -9.80 1.95 -20.08
CA ASP A 67 -9.81 0.52 -20.40
C ASP A 67 -9.30 -0.38 -19.26
N ILE A 68 -8.83 0.20 -18.14
CA ILE A 68 -8.43 -0.59 -16.97
C ILE A 68 -9.68 -1.15 -16.30
N ASN A 69 -9.74 -2.48 -16.19
CA ASN A 69 -10.96 -3.16 -15.74
C ASN A 69 -11.12 -3.19 -14.22
N VAL A 70 -10.02 -3.10 -13.48
CA VAL A 70 -10.01 -3.15 -12.02
C VAL A 70 -9.01 -2.14 -11.48
N ILE A 71 -9.47 -1.24 -10.63
CA ILE A 71 -8.63 -0.36 -9.81
C ILE A 71 -9.13 -0.47 -8.38
N MET A 72 -8.28 -0.88 -7.45
CA MET A 72 -8.63 -0.98 -6.03
C MET A 72 -7.50 -0.46 -5.14
N GLY A 73 -7.85 0.36 -4.14
CA GLY A 73 -6.91 0.87 -3.14
C GLY A 73 -7.49 2.04 -2.36
N GLY A 74 -6.65 2.98 -1.92
CA GLY A 74 -7.08 4.24 -1.32
C GLY A 74 -7.03 5.41 -2.30
N GLY A 75 -7.12 6.64 -1.76
CA GLY A 75 -6.83 7.88 -2.49
C GLY A 75 -8.05 8.64 -2.99
N ARG A 76 -9.24 8.44 -2.41
CA ARG A 76 -10.46 9.18 -2.77
C ARG A 76 -10.21 10.70 -2.85
N ALA A 77 -9.37 11.24 -1.98
CA ALA A 77 -9.07 12.67 -1.91
C ALA A 77 -8.58 13.29 -3.24
N SER A 78 -7.93 12.52 -4.12
CA SER A 78 -7.41 13.02 -5.40
C SER A 78 -8.49 13.14 -6.50
N PHE A 79 -9.69 12.59 -6.26
CA PHE A 79 -10.76 12.47 -7.27
C PHE A 79 -11.93 13.43 -7.07
N TYR A 80 -12.02 14.12 -5.92
CA TYR A 80 -13.09 15.09 -5.64
C TYR A 80 -12.56 16.50 -5.42
N GLY A 81 -13.42 17.49 -5.67
CA GLY A 81 -13.23 18.88 -5.26
C GLY A 81 -13.67 19.14 -3.82
N ASN A 82 -13.33 20.34 -3.32
CA ASN A 82 -13.58 20.79 -1.94
C ASN A 82 -15.07 20.89 -1.56
N GLU A 83 -15.96 20.87 -2.55
CA GLU A 83 -17.41 20.88 -2.38
C GLU A 83 -17.98 19.56 -1.85
N TYR A 84 -17.24 18.46 -1.96
CA TYR A 84 -17.68 17.14 -1.53
C TYR A 84 -17.43 16.92 -0.03
N VAL A 85 -18.25 16.08 0.62
CA VAL A 85 -18.07 15.66 2.02
C VAL A 85 -17.96 14.13 2.01
N ASP A 86 -16.80 13.61 2.43
CA ASP A 86 -16.66 12.16 2.59
C ASP A 86 -17.47 11.69 3.80
N GLU A 87 -18.56 10.98 3.52
CA GLU A 87 -19.40 10.34 4.53
C GLU A 87 -18.70 9.17 5.25
N HIS A 88 -17.55 8.71 4.73
CA HIS A 88 -16.69 7.69 5.31
C HIS A 88 -15.36 8.24 5.86
N ALA A 89 -15.25 9.56 6.02
CA ALA A 89 -14.10 10.15 6.71
C ALA A 89 -13.99 9.59 8.14
N ASP A 90 -12.80 9.12 8.54
CA ASP A 90 -12.55 8.85 9.95
C ASP A 90 -12.66 10.15 10.75
N ALA A 91 -13.30 10.08 11.93
CA ALA A 91 -13.52 11.23 12.81
C ALA A 91 -12.20 11.92 13.24
N ASP A 92 -11.08 11.21 13.21
CA ASP A 92 -9.74 11.72 13.52
C ASP A 92 -9.08 12.44 12.32
N ASN A 93 -9.66 12.35 11.13
CA ASN A 93 -9.18 12.95 9.88
C ASN A 93 -10.12 14.09 9.40
N ALA A 94 -10.69 14.83 10.36
CA ALA A 94 -11.66 15.91 10.14
C ALA A 94 -11.17 17.09 9.27
N THR A 95 -9.92 17.09 8.82
CA THR A 95 -9.47 18.03 7.80
C THR A 95 -9.82 17.51 6.40
N ARG A 96 -10.97 18.00 5.92
CA ARG A 96 -11.46 17.94 4.56
C ARG A 96 -10.37 18.39 3.56
N TYR A 97 -9.58 17.46 3.06
CA TYR A 97 -8.54 17.74 2.06
C TYR A 97 -8.84 17.01 0.76
N PHE A 98 -9.99 17.30 0.18
CA PHE A 98 -10.16 17.02 -1.23
C PHE A 98 -9.17 17.87 -2.02
N ARG A 99 -8.42 17.22 -2.90
CA ARG A 99 -7.21 17.79 -3.48
C ARG A 99 -7.46 18.34 -4.87
N ARG A 100 -8.71 18.44 -5.34
CA ARG A 100 -8.99 19.07 -6.63
C ARG A 100 -9.37 20.52 -6.49
N ALA A 101 -8.68 21.38 -7.25
CA ALA A 101 -8.95 22.82 -7.32
C ALA A 101 -9.78 23.18 -8.57
N ASP A 102 -9.91 22.25 -9.52
CA ASP A 102 -10.70 22.41 -10.75
C ASP A 102 -12.20 22.13 -10.59
N GLY A 103 -12.66 21.74 -9.39
CA GLY A 103 -14.07 21.48 -9.07
C GLY A 103 -14.66 20.27 -9.80
N LYS A 104 -13.81 19.37 -10.33
CA LYS A 104 -14.29 18.14 -10.97
C LYS A 104 -14.50 17.03 -9.95
N ASN A 105 -15.56 16.26 -10.14
CA ASN A 105 -15.70 14.91 -9.58
C ASN A 105 -15.28 13.90 -10.66
N LEU A 106 -14.11 13.29 -10.46
CA LEU A 106 -13.55 12.33 -11.41
C LEU A 106 -14.17 10.93 -11.31
N ILE A 107 -14.83 10.58 -10.20
CA ILE A 107 -15.49 9.28 -10.03
C ILE A 107 -16.73 9.16 -10.93
N GLN A 108 -17.39 10.28 -11.21
CA GLN A 108 -18.49 10.36 -12.18
C GLN A 108 -18.00 10.45 -13.64
N GLY A 109 -16.69 10.37 -13.86
CA GLY A 109 -16.07 10.39 -15.18
C GLY A 109 -16.30 9.09 -15.98
N PRO A 110 -16.17 9.15 -17.31
CA PRO A 110 -16.50 8.05 -18.22
C PRO A 110 -15.59 6.81 -18.05
N GLY A 111 -14.46 6.93 -17.37
CA GLY A 111 -13.48 5.84 -17.15
C GLY A 111 -13.69 5.02 -15.89
N LEU A 112 -14.57 5.43 -14.97
CA LEU A 112 -14.90 4.65 -13.76
C LEU A 112 -16.35 4.15 -13.72
N CYS A 113 -17.23 4.73 -14.55
CA CYS A 113 -18.65 4.40 -14.68
C CYS A 113 -19.15 4.71 -16.09
N SER A 114 -19.54 3.69 -16.87
CA SER A 114 -20.49 3.89 -17.98
C SER A 114 -21.92 3.64 -17.48
N ALA A 115 -22.89 4.45 -17.91
CA ALA A 115 -24.28 4.36 -17.45
C ALA A 115 -24.96 3.00 -17.77
N GLU A 116 -24.36 2.21 -18.67
CA GLU A 116 -24.86 0.92 -19.17
C GLU A 116 -24.36 -0.28 -18.34
N ALA A 117 -23.37 -0.09 -17.47
CA ALA A 117 -22.70 -1.12 -16.67
C ALA A 117 -23.37 -1.40 -15.30
N ARG A 118 -24.54 -0.81 -15.01
CA ARG A 118 -25.24 -0.86 -13.71
C ARG A 118 -26.00 -2.17 -13.44
N THR A 119 -25.45 -3.33 -13.75
CA THR A 119 -26.03 -4.63 -13.35
C THR A 119 -25.55 -5.02 -11.95
N ARG A 120 -26.36 -4.66 -10.93
CA ARG A 120 -26.22 -5.09 -9.53
C ARG A 120 -26.40 -6.60 -9.41
N ASP A 121 -25.45 -7.30 -8.82
CA ASP A 121 -25.62 -8.73 -8.57
C ASP A 121 -25.07 -9.23 -7.21
N LEU A 122 -24.91 -8.36 -6.20
CA LEU A 122 -24.65 -8.66 -4.76
C LEU A 122 -23.71 -9.84 -4.39
N TRP A 123 -22.45 -9.55 -4.02
CA TRP A 123 -21.65 -10.46 -3.18
C TRP A 123 -21.92 -10.11 -1.72
N ALA A 124 -22.56 -11.02 -1.00
CA ALA A 124 -22.69 -10.94 0.45
C ALA A 124 -21.47 -11.60 1.10
N THR A 125 -20.62 -10.81 1.76
CA THR A 125 -19.73 -11.38 2.79
C THR A 125 -20.57 -11.72 4.01
N GLU A 126 -20.36 -12.87 4.64
CA GLU A 126 -21.10 -13.34 5.84
C GLU A 126 -21.03 -12.40 7.06
N ARG A 127 -20.30 -11.29 6.98
CA ARG A 127 -19.99 -10.39 8.11
C ARG A 127 -20.73 -9.04 8.10
N GLY A 128 -21.87 -8.94 7.42
CA GLY A 128 -22.83 -7.84 7.60
C GLY A 128 -22.21 -6.44 7.41
N HIS A 129 -22.27 -5.94 6.17
CA HIS A 129 -21.87 -4.59 5.71
C HIS A 129 -20.33 -4.45 5.64
N TYR A 130 -19.66 -4.28 4.49
CA TYR A 130 -19.93 -3.50 3.27
C TYR A 130 -20.04 -4.40 2.03
N GLN A 131 -20.89 -4.00 1.08
CA GLN A 131 -21.06 -4.73 -0.16
C GLN A 131 -19.91 -4.38 -1.10
N LEU A 132 -18.99 -5.31 -1.32
CA LEU A 132 -18.22 -5.38 -2.58
C LEU A 132 -19.22 -5.70 -3.69
N SER A 133 -19.97 -4.67 -4.09
CA SER A 133 -20.95 -4.75 -5.14
C SER A 133 -20.23 -4.91 -6.48
N TYR A 134 -21.00 -5.22 -7.50
CA TYR A 134 -20.47 -5.75 -8.74
C TYR A 134 -19.73 -4.66 -9.48
N LEU A 135 -18.41 -4.76 -9.48
CA LEU A 135 -17.60 -4.31 -10.58
C LEU A 135 -18.07 -5.06 -11.83
N SER A 136 -19.05 -4.49 -12.52
CA SER A 136 -18.97 -4.48 -13.98
C SER A 136 -17.57 -3.97 -14.33
N PRO A 137 -16.92 -4.48 -15.40
CA PRO A 137 -15.58 -4.04 -15.81
C PRO A 137 -15.40 -2.52 -16.03
N GLN A 138 -16.46 -1.72 -15.80
CA GLN A 138 -16.50 -0.26 -15.88
C GLN A 138 -17.22 0.43 -14.70
N CYS A 139 -17.48 -0.19 -13.53
CA CYS A 139 -18.21 0.50 -12.44
C CYS A 139 -17.54 0.35 -11.07
N CYS A 140 -16.81 1.38 -10.65
CA CYS A 140 -16.45 1.61 -9.26
C CYS A 140 -17.39 2.68 -8.67
N GLU A 141 -18.40 2.31 -7.86
CA GLU A 141 -19.03 3.32 -6.99
C GLU A 141 -18.03 3.75 -5.88
N GLU A 142 -18.25 4.92 -5.28
CA GLU A 142 -17.28 5.65 -4.43
C GLU A 142 -16.72 4.81 -3.26
N ASP A 143 -17.50 3.83 -2.78
CA ASP A 143 -17.19 2.93 -1.66
C ASP A 143 -16.74 1.52 -2.06
N GLU A 144 -16.64 1.25 -3.37
CA GLU A 144 -16.46 -0.12 -3.89
C GLU A 144 -15.04 -0.40 -4.37
N CYS A 145 -14.24 0.65 -4.60
CA CYS A 145 -12.88 0.55 -5.14
C CYS A 145 -11.84 1.44 -4.45
N LEU A 146 -12.26 2.57 -3.88
CA LEU A 146 -11.39 3.50 -3.19
C LEU A 146 -11.76 3.51 -1.70
N PHE A 147 -11.07 2.72 -0.90
CA PHE A 147 -11.47 2.37 0.47
C PHE A 147 -11.05 3.40 1.52
N ASN A 148 -10.14 4.33 1.20
CA ASN A 148 -9.72 5.41 2.08
C ASN A 148 -9.55 6.74 1.33
N GLN A 149 -9.65 7.87 2.05
CA GLN A 149 -9.31 9.22 1.52
C GLN A 149 -7.88 9.30 1.03
N ASP A 150 -6.97 8.74 1.81
CA ASP A 150 -5.55 8.67 1.52
C ASP A 150 -5.20 7.19 1.28
N ASN A 151 -4.01 6.75 1.66
CA ASN A 151 -3.65 5.35 1.71
C ASN A 151 -4.59 4.58 2.63
N MET A 152 -4.78 3.29 2.35
CA MET A 152 -5.48 2.38 3.27
C MET A 152 -4.75 2.30 4.61
N MET A 153 -5.46 1.83 5.64
CA MET A 153 -4.88 1.54 6.95
C MET A 153 -3.78 0.49 6.85
N TYR A 154 -2.84 0.51 7.80
CA TYR A 154 -1.91 -0.62 7.96
C TYR A 154 -2.69 -1.87 8.35
N GLU A 155 -2.27 -3.06 7.92
CA GLU A 155 -3.00 -4.30 8.21
C GLU A 155 -3.22 -4.50 9.72
N LYS A 156 -2.18 -4.23 10.53
CA LYS A 156 -2.26 -4.33 12.00
C LYS A 156 -3.35 -3.44 12.62
N GLN A 157 -3.73 -2.37 11.93
CA GLN A 157 -4.65 -1.33 12.40
C GLN A 157 -5.96 -1.31 11.60
N ARG A 158 -6.11 -2.18 10.60
CA ARG A 158 -7.22 -2.16 9.66
C ARG A 158 -8.54 -2.36 10.40
N ASP A 159 -9.46 -1.42 10.19
CA ASP A 159 -10.85 -1.65 10.54
C ASP A 159 -11.44 -2.60 9.49
N THR A 160 -11.59 -3.87 9.87
CA THR A 160 -12.10 -4.90 8.97
C THR A 160 -13.55 -4.70 8.58
N THR A 161 -14.27 -3.80 9.25
CA THR A 161 -15.59 -3.38 8.78
C THR A 161 -15.44 -2.41 7.62
N LYS A 162 -14.50 -1.46 7.64
CA LYS A 162 -14.40 -0.40 6.63
C LYS A 162 -13.53 -0.73 5.42
N GLU A 163 -12.43 -1.46 5.60
CA GLU A 163 -11.46 -1.71 4.54
C GLU A 163 -11.22 -3.21 4.30
N PRO A 164 -11.24 -3.67 3.03
CA PRO A 164 -10.84 -5.03 2.69
C PRO A 164 -9.34 -5.23 2.89
N SER A 165 -8.95 -6.47 3.17
CA SER A 165 -7.54 -6.88 3.12
C SER A 165 -7.00 -6.88 1.69
N LEU A 166 -5.67 -6.83 1.56
CA LEU A 166 -5.02 -6.97 0.26
C LEU A 166 -5.33 -8.32 -0.42
N ALA A 167 -5.50 -9.38 0.36
CA ALA A 167 -5.90 -10.69 -0.15
C ALA A 167 -7.34 -10.70 -0.69
N GLU A 168 -8.28 -10.04 -0.01
CA GLU A 168 -9.68 -9.91 -0.48
C GLU A 168 -9.76 -9.09 -1.78
N MET A 169 -9.05 -7.96 -1.84
CA MET A 169 -8.97 -7.17 -3.08
C MET A 169 -8.34 -7.98 -4.22
N THR A 170 -7.25 -8.71 -3.96
CA THR A 170 -6.59 -9.56 -4.96
C THR A 170 -7.53 -10.64 -5.48
N ALA A 171 -8.26 -11.32 -4.59
CA ALA A 171 -9.23 -12.34 -4.97
C ALA A 171 -10.31 -11.77 -5.88
N LYS A 172 -10.88 -10.62 -5.52
CA LYS A 172 -11.92 -9.95 -6.30
C LYS A 172 -11.40 -9.52 -7.67
N ALA A 173 -10.20 -8.94 -7.73
CA ALA A 173 -9.57 -8.54 -8.99
C ALA A 173 -9.42 -9.73 -9.93
N ILE A 174 -8.89 -10.86 -9.45
CA ILE A 174 -8.73 -12.07 -10.26
C ILE A 174 -10.08 -12.59 -10.75
N GLN A 175 -11.12 -12.59 -9.91
CA GLN A 175 -12.45 -13.06 -10.31
C GLN A 175 -13.08 -12.21 -11.43
N ILE A 176 -12.81 -10.90 -11.44
CA ILE A 176 -13.29 -10.01 -12.50
C ILE A 176 -12.46 -10.23 -13.77
N LEU A 177 -11.14 -10.18 -13.65
CA LEU A 177 -10.21 -10.22 -14.78
C LEU A 177 -10.20 -11.57 -15.50
N LYS A 178 -10.37 -12.68 -14.77
CA LYS A 178 -10.38 -14.04 -15.31
C LYS A 178 -11.60 -14.33 -16.21
N LYS A 179 -12.61 -13.46 -16.22
CA LYS A 179 -13.75 -13.56 -17.17
C LYS A 179 -13.33 -13.32 -18.62
N ASN A 180 -12.21 -12.64 -18.85
CA ASN A 180 -11.66 -12.46 -20.19
C ASN A 180 -10.83 -13.69 -20.59
N GLU A 181 -11.34 -14.48 -21.54
CA GLU A 181 -10.69 -15.70 -22.04
C GLU A 181 -9.32 -15.43 -22.71
N LYS A 182 -9.04 -14.19 -23.13
CA LYS A 182 -7.71 -13.82 -23.63
C LYS A 182 -6.66 -13.74 -22.52
N GLY A 183 -7.07 -13.74 -21.26
CA GLY A 183 -6.24 -13.59 -20.07
C GLY A 183 -6.13 -12.15 -19.58
N PHE A 184 -5.29 -11.93 -18.58
CA PHE A 184 -5.18 -10.63 -17.91
C PHE A 184 -3.77 -10.31 -17.42
N PHE A 185 -3.55 -9.04 -17.09
CA PHE A 185 -2.45 -8.53 -16.27
C PHE A 185 -3.03 -7.98 -14.95
N LEU A 186 -2.35 -8.25 -13.84
CA LEU A 186 -2.73 -7.73 -12.53
C LEU A 186 -1.49 -7.29 -11.77
N LEU A 187 -1.44 -6.01 -11.39
CA LEU A 187 -0.47 -5.49 -10.43
C LEU A 187 -1.09 -5.52 -9.02
N VAL A 188 -0.39 -6.13 -8.06
CA VAL A 188 -0.78 -6.13 -6.64
C VAL A 188 0.38 -5.56 -5.82
N GLU A 189 0.12 -4.52 -5.03
CA GLU A 189 1.14 -3.82 -4.24
C GLU A 189 0.83 -3.80 -2.74
N GLY A 190 1.75 -4.34 -1.94
CA GLY A 190 1.80 -4.14 -0.48
C GLY A 190 2.48 -2.82 -0.09
N GLY A 191 2.00 -1.69 -0.61
CA GLY A 191 2.74 -0.41 -0.55
C GLY A 191 2.88 0.19 0.86
N ARG A 192 2.06 -0.23 1.83
CA ARG A 192 2.20 0.23 3.23
C ARG A 192 3.43 -0.35 3.94
N ILE A 193 4.08 -1.38 3.39
CA ILE A 193 5.36 -1.91 3.91
C ILE A 193 6.41 -0.79 3.98
N ASP A 194 6.56 -0.04 2.89
CA ASP A 194 7.47 1.10 2.76
C ASP A 194 7.17 2.18 3.81
N HIS A 195 5.91 2.60 3.93
CA HIS A 195 5.51 3.62 4.90
C HIS A 195 5.79 3.20 6.37
N GLY A 196 5.61 1.92 6.69
CA GLY A 196 5.93 1.38 8.01
C GLY A 196 7.41 1.52 8.32
N HIS A 197 8.27 1.22 7.35
CA HIS A 197 9.72 1.35 7.48
C HIS A 197 10.20 2.81 7.49
N HIS A 198 9.60 3.71 6.69
CA HIS A 198 9.91 5.14 6.73
C HIS A 198 9.69 5.77 8.10
N THR A 199 8.70 5.28 8.84
CA THR A 199 8.43 5.72 10.22
C THR A 199 9.17 4.90 11.28
N SER A 200 10.11 4.04 10.87
CA SER A 200 10.83 3.07 11.71
C SER A 200 9.92 2.16 12.53
N GLN A 201 8.67 1.92 12.08
CA GLN A 201 7.68 1.09 12.76
C GLN A 201 7.69 -0.34 12.19
N ALA A 202 8.71 -1.12 12.56
CA ALA A 202 8.89 -2.50 12.06
C ALA A 202 7.67 -3.39 12.29
N SER A 203 6.92 -3.18 13.38
CA SER A 203 5.70 -3.95 13.61
C SER A 203 4.64 -3.69 12.54
N LEU A 204 4.48 -2.46 12.06
CA LEU A 204 3.50 -2.18 11.00
C LEU A 204 3.98 -2.78 9.69
N ALA A 205 5.23 -2.46 9.30
CA ALA A 205 5.81 -2.96 8.06
C ALA A 205 5.75 -4.49 7.94
N LEU A 206 6.10 -5.24 9.00
CA LEU A 206 6.09 -6.70 8.97
C LEU A 206 4.67 -7.29 8.92
N HIS A 207 3.65 -6.65 9.51
CA HIS A 207 2.27 -7.12 9.36
C HIS A 207 1.77 -6.88 7.91
N ASP A 208 2.14 -5.76 7.29
CA ASP A 208 1.84 -5.51 5.88
C ASP A 208 2.62 -6.45 4.93
N VAL A 209 3.84 -6.90 5.30
CA VAL A 209 4.55 -7.98 4.59
C VAL A 209 3.74 -9.29 4.64
N VAL A 210 3.20 -9.64 5.81
CA VAL A 210 2.35 -10.84 5.95
C VAL A 210 1.07 -10.70 5.12
N ALA A 211 0.41 -9.54 5.14
CA ALA A 211 -0.77 -9.27 4.31
C ALA A 211 -0.48 -9.40 2.80
N PHE A 212 0.71 -8.97 2.36
CA PHE A 212 1.15 -9.16 0.98
C PHE A 212 1.43 -10.63 0.65
N ALA A 213 2.05 -11.39 1.57
CA ALA A 213 2.24 -12.82 1.42
C ALA A 213 0.90 -13.57 1.30
N ASP A 214 -0.10 -13.21 2.11
CA ASP A 214 -1.46 -13.77 2.05
C ASP A 214 -2.14 -13.46 0.70
N ALA A 215 -1.89 -12.28 0.12
CA ALA A 215 -2.39 -11.92 -1.20
C ALA A 215 -1.72 -12.74 -2.32
N VAL A 216 -0.41 -12.99 -2.23
CA VAL A 216 0.31 -13.89 -3.16
C VAL A 216 -0.25 -15.30 -3.04
N GLU A 217 -0.42 -15.83 -1.82
CA GLU A 217 -1.04 -17.14 -1.61
C GLU A 217 -2.44 -17.18 -2.23
N LYS A 218 -3.25 -16.15 -1.99
CA LYS A 218 -4.59 -16.05 -2.58
C LYS A 218 -4.56 -16.09 -4.11
N ALA A 219 -3.60 -15.40 -4.74
CA ALA A 219 -3.43 -15.43 -6.19
C ALA A 219 -3.08 -16.84 -6.69
N THR A 220 -2.16 -17.54 -6.01
CA THR A 220 -1.81 -18.94 -6.36
C THR A 220 -2.98 -19.91 -6.24
N GLN A 221 -3.90 -19.68 -5.29
CA GLN A 221 -5.10 -20.50 -5.11
C GLN A 221 -6.15 -20.26 -6.21
N LEU A 222 -6.16 -19.08 -6.84
CA LEU A 222 -7.19 -18.68 -7.82
C LEU A 222 -6.74 -18.78 -9.28
N THR A 223 -5.46 -19.08 -9.51
CA THR A 223 -4.83 -19.17 -10.83
C THR A 223 -4.14 -20.52 -11.03
N SER A 224 -3.80 -20.86 -12.27
CA SER A 224 -3.07 -22.10 -12.57
C SER A 224 -1.64 -21.77 -12.96
N SER A 225 -0.67 -22.51 -12.40
CA SER A 225 0.73 -22.37 -12.81
C SER A 225 1.00 -22.80 -14.27
N SER A 226 0.03 -23.46 -14.92
CA SER A 226 0.13 -23.84 -16.33
C SER A 226 -0.08 -22.67 -17.30
N ASP A 227 -0.77 -21.62 -16.88
CA ASP A 227 -1.15 -20.49 -17.74
C ASP A 227 -0.91 -19.11 -17.10
N THR A 228 -0.47 -19.08 -15.85
CA THR A 228 -0.27 -17.85 -15.07
C THR A 228 1.17 -17.76 -14.58
N LEU A 229 1.84 -16.65 -14.92
CA LEU A 229 3.12 -16.25 -14.34
C LEU A 229 2.88 -15.29 -13.18
N ILE A 230 3.32 -15.66 -11.98
CA ILE A 230 3.33 -14.79 -10.80
C ILE A 230 4.78 -14.38 -10.53
N VAL A 231 5.04 -13.07 -10.48
CA VAL A 231 6.34 -12.50 -10.14
C VAL A 231 6.19 -11.68 -8.86
N VAL A 232 7.02 -11.98 -7.88
CA VAL A 232 7.10 -11.23 -6.61
C VAL A 232 8.46 -10.55 -6.54
N THR A 233 8.46 -9.24 -6.32
CA THR A 233 9.68 -8.43 -6.23
C THR A 233 9.45 -7.24 -5.29
N ALA A 234 10.53 -6.54 -4.95
CA ALA A 234 10.48 -5.20 -4.37
C ALA A 234 10.98 -4.18 -5.42
N ASP A 235 10.53 -2.94 -5.31
CA ASP A 235 11.04 -1.79 -6.04
C ASP A 235 12.37 -1.29 -5.45
N HIS A 236 12.49 -1.29 -4.12
CA HIS A 236 13.73 -1.06 -3.39
C HIS A 236 13.70 -1.68 -1.98
N SER A 237 14.83 -1.60 -1.27
CA SER A 237 14.94 -2.03 0.13
C SER A 237 14.88 -0.84 1.10
N HIS A 238 15.10 -1.10 2.38
CA HIS A 238 15.23 -0.11 3.43
C HIS A 238 16.36 -0.44 4.39
N THR A 239 16.65 0.48 5.31
CA THR A 239 17.75 0.36 6.27
C THR A 239 17.42 -0.55 7.47
N LEU A 240 16.40 -1.41 7.36
CA LEU A 240 16.07 -2.41 8.37
C LEU A 240 17.18 -3.46 8.44
N ALA A 241 17.68 -3.71 9.64
CA ALA A 241 18.67 -4.74 9.93
C ALA A 241 18.15 -5.70 11.00
N PHE A 242 18.47 -6.98 10.82
CA PHE A 242 18.20 -8.06 11.77
C PHE A 242 19.48 -8.28 12.58
N SER A 243 19.53 -7.72 13.78
CA SER A 243 20.70 -7.78 14.65
C SER A 243 20.80 -9.13 15.38
N GLY A 244 22.01 -9.69 15.41
CA GLY A 244 22.32 -10.96 16.06
C GLY A 244 22.56 -10.81 17.57
N TYR A 245 22.39 -11.84 18.39
CA TYR A 245 22.30 -13.26 18.04
C TYR A 245 21.08 -13.90 18.72
N ALA A 246 19.90 -13.30 18.54
CA ALA A 246 18.67 -13.76 19.15
C ALA A 246 18.48 -15.28 18.92
N SER A 247 18.14 -16.01 19.99
CA SER A 247 17.91 -17.45 19.93
C SER A 247 16.69 -17.79 19.10
N ARG A 248 16.68 -19.00 18.51
CA ARG A 248 15.52 -19.50 17.78
C ARG A 248 14.26 -19.44 18.67
N GLY A 249 13.18 -18.90 18.11
CA GLY A 249 11.91 -18.72 18.84
C GLY A 249 11.83 -17.41 19.64
N ASN A 250 12.86 -16.56 19.59
CA ASN A 250 12.74 -15.19 20.06
C ASN A 250 11.74 -14.42 19.19
N ASP A 251 10.92 -13.58 19.82
CA ASP A 251 10.03 -12.69 19.10
C ASP A 251 10.86 -11.72 18.24
N ILE A 252 10.53 -11.62 16.95
CA ILE A 252 11.28 -10.77 16.03
C ILE A 252 11.16 -9.28 16.38
N LEU A 253 10.05 -8.86 16.97
CA LEU A 253 9.85 -7.51 17.48
C LEU A 253 10.44 -7.30 18.89
N GLY A 254 10.90 -8.38 19.51
CA GLY A 254 11.40 -8.41 20.87
C GLY A 254 12.84 -7.93 21.03
N ILE A 255 13.24 -7.82 22.30
CA ILE A 255 14.64 -7.65 22.72
C ILE A 255 15.46 -8.85 22.23
N ASN A 256 16.73 -8.61 21.93
CA ASN A 256 17.67 -9.63 21.52
C ASN A 256 17.98 -10.57 22.70
N MET A 257 17.31 -11.73 22.75
CA MET A 257 17.47 -12.73 23.80
C MET A 257 18.38 -13.87 23.36
N VAL A 258 19.42 -14.19 24.13
CA VAL A 258 20.37 -15.30 23.88
C VAL A 258 20.31 -16.30 25.03
N ASN A 259 19.97 -17.56 24.77
CA ASN A 259 19.82 -18.60 25.80
C ASN A 259 18.92 -18.16 26.98
N LYS A 260 17.82 -17.46 26.67
CA LYS A 260 16.89 -16.82 27.64
C LYS A 260 17.48 -15.68 28.47
N GLY A 261 18.72 -15.27 28.23
CA GLY A 261 19.34 -14.07 28.80
C GLY A 261 19.18 -12.86 27.88
N MET A 262 18.99 -11.69 28.46
CA MET A 262 18.92 -10.43 27.73
C MET A 262 20.30 -10.01 27.25
N ARG A 263 20.47 -9.77 25.94
CA ARG A 263 21.74 -9.27 25.42
C ARG A 263 21.80 -7.76 25.58
N LEU A 264 22.93 -7.30 26.12
CA LEU A 264 23.21 -5.88 26.31
C LEU A 264 24.18 -5.41 25.22
N SER A 265 24.05 -4.14 24.83
CA SER A 265 25.02 -3.42 24.00
C SER A 265 26.25 -3.01 24.85
N GLY A 266 27.29 -2.47 24.22
CA GLY A 266 28.54 -2.06 24.89
C GLY A 266 28.37 -0.97 25.96
N ASP A 267 27.27 -0.25 25.93
CA ASP A 267 26.82 0.74 26.92
C ASP A 267 25.87 0.15 27.99
N GLY A 268 25.77 -1.19 28.07
CA GLY A 268 25.13 -1.90 29.18
C GLY A 268 23.60 -1.92 29.17
N MET A 269 22.93 -1.44 28.12
CA MET A 269 21.45 -1.52 28.02
C MET A 269 20.98 -2.46 26.89
N PRO A 270 19.76 -3.02 26.97
CA PRO A 270 19.24 -3.94 25.97
C PRO A 270 18.91 -3.27 24.64
N TYR A 271 18.84 -4.06 23.58
CA TYR A 271 18.44 -3.62 22.24
C TYR A 271 17.53 -4.66 21.58
N THR A 272 16.69 -4.22 20.66
CA THR A 272 15.77 -5.06 19.90
C THR A 272 16.49 -5.90 18.85
N THR A 273 15.87 -7.00 18.45
CA THR A 273 16.36 -7.82 17.32
C THR A 273 16.37 -7.00 16.04
N LEU A 274 15.34 -6.19 15.80
CA LEU A 274 15.26 -5.31 14.63
C LEU A 274 15.80 -3.91 14.93
N LEU A 275 16.60 -3.38 14.01
CA LEU A 275 17.20 -2.05 14.07
C LEU A 275 17.04 -1.34 12.73
N TYR A 276 17.07 -0.01 12.73
CA TYR A 276 17.14 0.77 11.48
C TYR A 276 18.43 1.60 11.45
N GLY A 277 19.07 1.67 10.29
CA GLY A 277 20.25 2.51 10.11
C GLY A 277 19.96 4.01 10.23
N ASN A 278 18.74 4.45 9.87
CA ASN A 278 18.26 5.81 10.01
C ASN A 278 16.73 5.87 10.23
N GLY A 279 16.21 7.05 10.55
CA GLY A 279 14.77 7.29 10.69
C GLY A 279 14.35 7.89 12.03
N PRO A 280 13.04 8.13 12.22
CA PRO A 280 12.51 8.82 13.40
C PRO A 280 12.60 7.99 14.70
N GLY A 281 13.04 6.72 14.63
CA GLY A 281 13.34 5.91 15.81
C GLY A 281 14.54 6.37 16.63
N TYR A 282 15.36 7.29 16.10
CA TYR A 282 16.53 7.81 16.80
C TYR A 282 16.18 8.56 18.09
N SER A 283 17.03 8.38 19.10
CA SER A 283 17.06 9.28 20.26
C SER A 283 18.51 9.47 20.73
N LEU A 284 18.88 10.71 21.07
CA LEU A 284 20.17 11.04 21.69
C LEU A 284 20.41 10.27 22.99
N ARG A 285 19.34 9.95 23.72
CA ARG A 285 19.36 9.09 24.90
C ARG A 285 18.41 7.93 24.65
N ARG A 286 18.97 6.73 24.45
CA ARG A 286 18.13 5.56 24.22
C ARG A 286 17.43 5.14 25.50
N GLN A 287 16.19 4.69 25.35
CA GLN A 287 15.38 4.15 26.43
C GLN A 287 15.98 2.83 26.92
N ASN A 288 15.97 2.61 28.24
CA ASN A 288 16.22 1.29 28.79
C ASN A 288 15.01 0.40 28.53
N LEU A 289 15.18 -0.66 27.74
CA LEU A 289 14.09 -1.55 27.34
C LEU A 289 13.85 -2.72 28.28
N THR A 290 14.60 -2.86 29.40
CA THR A 290 14.53 -4.05 30.27
C THR A 290 13.11 -4.41 30.72
N GLU A 291 12.29 -3.41 31.05
CA GLU A 291 10.90 -3.58 31.51
C GLU A 291 9.87 -3.25 30.42
N VAL A 292 10.31 -3.05 29.18
CA VAL A 292 9.46 -2.66 28.06
C VAL A 292 9.05 -3.89 27.26
N ASP A 293 7.75 -4.16 27.19
CA ASP A 293 7.18 -5.15 26.29
C ASP A 293 7.25 -4.65 24.84
N THR A 294 8.36 -4.98 24.18
CA THR A 294 8.68 -4.51 22.83
C THR A 294 7.88 -5.22 21.74
N SER A 295 7.35 -6.42 21.98
CA SER A 295 6.50 -7.13 21.01
C SER A 295 5.10 -6.51 20.89
N LYS A 296 4.62 -5.86 21.95
CA LYS A 296 3.36 -5.11 21.93
C LYS A 296 3.51 -3.64 21.53
N SER A 297 4.76 -3.13 21.45
CA SER A 297 5.00 -1.75 21.05
C SER A 297 4.54 -1.51 19.61
N ARG A 298 3.77 -0.43 19.40
CA ARG A 298 3.40 0.02 18.05
C ARG A 298 4.62 0.41 17.22
N ARG A 299 5.72 0.81 17.88
CA ARG A 299 6.82 1.52 17.23
C ARG A 299 7.99 0.65 16.79
N GLY A 300 8.09 -0.62 17.19
CA GLY A 300 9.25 -1.48 16.88
C GLY A 300 10.58 -0.73 16.99
N HIS A 301 11.11 -0.56 18.21
CA HIS A 301 12.18 0.41 18.49
C HIS A 301 13.45 0.22 17.64
N GLY A 302 13.57 0.93 16.52
CA GLY A 302 14.79 0.99 15.74
C GLY A 302 15.85 1.82 16.45
N PHE A 303 16.83 1.19 17.09
CA PHE A 303 17.97 1.93 17.63
C PHE A 303 18.93 2.32 16.50
N ILE A 304 19.34 3.59 16.43
CA ILE A 304 20.49 4.05 15.63
C ILE A 304 21.69 4.09 16.57
N GLY A 305 22.75 3.38 16.18
CA GLY A 305 24.03 3.32 16.88
C GLY A 305 24.53 4.72 17.27
N SER A 306 24.96 4.85 18.52
CA SER A 306 25.73 6.02 18.95
C SER A 306 26.99 6.09 18.10
N GLY A 307 27.07 7.09 17.22
CA GLY A 307 28.34 7.51 16.64
C GLY A 307 29.24 8.00 17.77
N SER A 308 30.02 7.09 18.35
CA SER A 308 31.40 7.44 18.68
C SER A 308 32.16 7.40 17.36
N SER A 309 33.03 8.38 17.15
CA SER A 309 33.79 8.64 15.93
C SER A 309 34.75 7.52 15.49
N GLU A 310 34.54 6.28 15.90
CA GLU A 310 35.34 5.10 15.53
C GLU A 310 34.48 3.86 15.14
N GLY A 311 33.15 3.93 15.17
CA GLY A 311 32.29 2.73 15.16
C GLY A 311 31.79 2.17 13.82
N ILE A 312 32.14 2.72 12.65
CA ILE A 312 31.64 2.23 11.34
C ILE A 312 32.74 1.51 10.51
N LEU A 313 33.96 1.37 11.05
CA LEU A 313 35.10 0.74 10.35
C LEU A 313 35.65 -0.53 11.04
N GLY A 314 34.79 -1.37 11.65
CA GLY A 314 35.28 -2.48 12.47
C GLY A 314 34.48 -3.77 12.43
N LEU A 315 33.94 -4.18 11.27
CA LEU A 315 33.38 -5.52 11.08
C LEU A 315 33.87 -6.16 9.78
N TRP A 316 35.19 -6.13 9.58
CA TRP A 316 35.92 -7.10 8.78
C TRP A 316 37.28 -7.27 9.44
N ASP A 317 37.38 -8.30 10.28
CA ASP A 317 38.59 -9.11 10.54
C ASP A 317 38.12 -10.49 11.03
#